data_AF-A0A2Z2MX59-F1
#
_entry.id   AF-A0A2Z2MX59-F1
#
_cell.length_a   1.000
_cell.length_b   1.000
_cell.length_c   1.000
_cell.angle_alpha   90.00
_cell.angle_beta   90.00
_cell.angle_gamma   90.00
#
_symmetry.space_group_name_H-M   'P 1'
#
loop_
_entity.id
_entity.type
_entity.pdbx_description
1 polymer ?
#
loop_
_entity_poly.entity_id
_entity_poly.type
_entity_poly.pdbx_seq_one_letter_code
_entity_poly.pdbx_strand_id
1 'polypeptide(L)'
;MEPMIYQLAPEKALSILDVIENYGVVSVDVDNAASILDDMLDSNAEKLHYARRILDDGNVDKAVLVVRDDTGILVIKMENVVEIRVTVRDYSRLIEEFALNQG
;
A
#
# COMPACT_ATOMS: atom_id res chain seq x y z
N MET A 1 2.67 20.33 5.60
CA MET A 1 2.08 19.68 6.79
C MET A 1 3.04 18.61 7.26
N GLU A 2 3.09 18.33 8.56
CA GLU A 2 3.86 17.17 9.06
C GLU A 2 3.18 15.87 8.60
N PRO A 3 3.95 14.83 8.27
CA PRO A 3 3.39 13.54 7.85
C PRO A 3 2.64 12.89 9.01
N MET A 4 1.40 12.47 8.78
CA MET A 4 0.62 11.69 9.74
C MET A 4 0.76 10.20 9.42
N ILE A 5 1.01 9.38 10.43
CA ILE A 5 1.23 7.94 10.27
C ILE A 5 0.15 7.17 11.01
N TYR A 6 -0.53 6.29 10.29
CA TYR A 6 -1.55 5.38 10.82
C TYR A 6 -0.99 3.96 10.76
N GLN A 7 -0.82 3.33 11.92
CA GLN A 7 -0.37 1.94 11.97
C GLN A 7 -1.52 1.01 11.56
N LEU A 8 -1.23 0.02 10.73
CA LEU A 8 -2.21 -0.94 10.24
C LEU A 8 -1.84 -2.35 10.70
N ALA A 9 -2.84 -3.09 11.18
CA ALA A 9 -2.69 -4.53 11.30
C ALA A 9 -2.55 -5.15 9.90
N PRO A 10 -1.75 -6.22 9.74
CA PRO A 10 -1.59 -6.94 8.47
C PRO A 10 -2.90 -7.21 7.73
N GLU A 11 -3.86 -7.85 8.40
CA GLU A 11 -5.18 -8.21 7.83
C GLU A 11 -5.93 -6.98 7.29
N LYS A 12 -5.78 -5.84 7.98
CA LYS A 12 -6.43 -4.60 7.60
C LYS A 12 -5.77 -3.96 6.39
N ALA A 13 -4.44 -4.02 6.29
CA ALA A 13 -3.72 -3.54 5.13
C ALA A 13 -4.06 -4.34 3.86
N LEU A 14 -4.21 -5.66 3.99
CA LEU A 14 -4.66 -6.53 2.90
C LEU A 14 -6.08 -6.16 2.45
N SER A 15 -7.01 -6.02 3.41
CA SER A 15 -8.38 -5.60 3.13
C SER A 15 -8.44 -4.24 2.41
N ILE A 16 -7.59 -3.29 2.81
CA ILE A 16 -7.47 -1.98 2.13
C ILE A 16 -6.94 -2.17 0.71
N LEU A 17 -5.91 -2.97 0.52
CA LEU A 17 -5.29 -3.21 -0.80
C LEU A 17 -6.29 -3.83 -1.80
N ASP A 18 -7.20 -4.68 -1.34
CA ASP A 18 -8.24 -5.29 -2.19
C ASP A 18 -9.20 -4.26 -2.79
N VAL A 19 -9.44 -3.16 -2.08
CA VAL A 19 -10.36 -2.11 -2.52
C VAL A 19 -9.65 -0.80 -2.88
N ILE A 20 -8.32 -0.75 -2.84
CA ILE A 20 -7.55 0.51 -2.92
C ILE A 20 -7.77 1.28 -4.23
N GLU A 21 -8.10 0.58 -5.31
CA GLU A 21 -8.40 1.14 -6.63
C GLU A 21 -9.58 2.12 -6.59
N ASN A 22 -10.50 1.95 -5.63
CA ASN A 22 -11.65 2.82 -5.46
C ASN A 22 -11.28 4.21 -4.93
N TYR A 23 -10.08 4.40 -4.38
CA TYR A 23 -9.66 5.65 -3.71
C TYR A 23 -8.77 6.55 -4.59
N GLY A 24 -8.82 6.36 -5.91
CA GLY A 24 -8.09 7.19 -6.85
C GLY A 24 -6.58 6.96 -6.78
N VAL A 25 -6.16 5.72 -7.09
CA VAL A 25 -4.73 5.33 -7.16
C VAL A 25 -3.99 6.22 -8.16
N VAL A 26 -2.92 6.86 -7.67
CA VAL A 26 -2.03 7.73 -8.45
C VAL A 26 -0.81 6.95 -8.93
N SER A 27 -0.20 6.19 -8.02
CA SER A 27 0.98 5.37 -8.33
C SER A 27 0.94 4.09 -7.51
N VAL A 28 1.52 3.04 -8.09
CA VAL A 28 1.84 1.80 -7.40
C VAL A 28 3.31 1.52 -7.66
N ASP A 29 4.06 1.30 -6.59
CA ASP A 29 5.47 0.94 -6.62
C ASP A 29 5.65 -0.34 -5.80
N VAL A 30 6.28 -1.34 -6.40
CA VAL A 30 6.58 -2.62 -5.75
C VAL A 30 8.08 -2.79 -5.88
N ASP A 31 8.80 -2.60 -4.78
CA ASP A 31 10.25 -2.81 -4.71
C ASP A 31 10.50 -4.22 -4.18
N ASN A 32 11.05 -5.10 -5.01
CA ASN A 32 11.35 -6.47 -4.64
C ASN A 32 12.85 -6.73 -4.79
N ALA A 33 13.57 -6.74 -3.67
CA ALA A 33 15.01 -6.95 -3.63
C ALA A 33 15.43 -8.33 -4.19
N ALA A 34 14.52 -9.30 -4.29
CA ALA A 34 14.78 -10.63 -4.83
C ALA A 34 14.36 -10.79 -6.31
N SER A 35 13.72 -9.79 -6.94
CA SER A 35 13.14 -9.95 -8.26
C SER A 35 13.09 -8.65 -9.05
N ILE A 36 13.69 -8.66 -10.25
CA ILE A 36 13.74 -7.55 -11.22
C ILE A 36 12.43 -7.43 -12.04
N LEU A 37 11.36 -8.12 -11.61
CA LEU A 37 10.07 -8.12 -12.32
C LEU A 37 9.33 -6.79 -12.19
N ASP A 38 9.64 -6.00 -11.16
CA ASP A 38 9.07 -4.68 -10.92
C ASP A 38 9.35 -3.69 -12.05
N ASP A 39 10.55 -3.75 -12.65
CA ASP A 39 10.98 -2.95 -13.79
C ASP A 39 10.24 -3.28 -15.10
N MET A 40 9.51 -4.41 -15.15
CA MET A 40 8.79 -4.87 -16.35
C MET A 40 7.28 -4.58 -16.32
N LEU A 41 6.75 -4.05 -15.22
CA LEU A 41 5.32 -3.75 -15.08
C LEU A 41 5.05 -2.29 -15.43
N ASP A 42 4.39 -2.06 -16.57
CA ASP A 42 4.22 -0.72 -17.14
C ASP A 42 3.03 0.04 -16.55
N SER A 43 2.06 -0.67 -15.95
CA SER A 43 0.82 -0.06 -15.46
C SER A 43 0.58 -0.25 -13.96
N ASN A 44 -0.08 0.75 -13.33
CA ASN A 44 -0.49 0.66 -11.92
C ASN A 44 -1.37 -0.57 -11.64
N ALA A 45 -2.22 -0.97 -12.59
CA ALA A 45 -3.10 -2.12 -12.45
C ALA A 45 -2.31 -3.45 -12.40
N GLU A 46 -1.32 -3.62 -13.28
CA GLU A 46 -0.44 -4.79 -13.27
C GLU A 46 0.41 -4.84 -12.01
N LYS A 47 0.98 -3.71 -11.59
CA LYS A 47 1.73 -3.59 -10.34
C LYS A 47 0.88 -3.94 -9.12
N LEU A 48 -0.37 -3.49 -9.08
CA LEU A 48 -1.27 -3.82 -7.99
C LEU A 48 -1.68 -5.30 -7.99
N HIS A 49 -1.92 -5.87 -9.17
CA HIS A 49 -2.20 -7.30 -9.29
C HIS A 49 -1.00 -8.14 -8.83
N TYR A 50 0.22 -7.75 -9.21
CA TYR A 50 1.46 -8.38 -8.75
C TYR A 50 1.63 -8.25 -7.23
N ALA A 51 1.40 -7.06 -6.68
CA ALA A 51 1.45 -6.81 -5.23
C ALA A 51 0.50 -7.74 -4.45
N ARG A 52 -0.76 -7.85 -4.88
CA ARG A 52 -1.75 -8.75 -4.26
C ARG A 52 -1.28 -10.20 -4.27
N ARG A 53 -0.76 -10.66 -5.41
CA ARG A 53 -0.25 -12.03 -5.55
C ARG A 53 0.92 -12.33 -4.62
N ILE A 54 1.88 -11.41 -4.48
CA ILE A 54 3.02 -11.61 -3.56
C ILE A 54 2.53 -11.66 -2.11
N LEU A 55 1.58 -10.80 -1.77
CA LEU A 55 1.02 -10.73 -0.41
C LEU A 55 0.21 -11.96 -0.02
N ASP A 56 -0.49 -12.60 -0.96
CA ASP A 56 -1.17 -13.88 -0.73
C ASP A 56 -0.17 -15.00 -0.37
N ASP A 57 1.04 -14.94 -0.94
CA ASP A 57 2.08 -15.96 -0.79
C ASP A 57 3.03 -15.71 0.40
N GLY A 58 2.96 -14.55 1.07
CA GLY A 58 3.95 -14.16 2.10
C GLY A 58 3.39 -13.47 3.34
N ASN A 59 4.27 -13.21 4.31
CA ASN A 59 3.91 -12.58 5.58
C ASN A 59 4.16 -11.07 5.54
N VAL A 60 3.18 -10.29 6.00
CA VAL A 60 3.30 -8.84 6.19
C VAL A 60 3.95 -8.55 7.53
N ASP A 61 5.16 -7.98 7.52
CA ASP A 61 5.89 -7.59 8.73
C ASP A 61 5.35 -6.28 9.31
N LYS A 62 5.05 -5.33 8.42
CA LYS A 62 4.63 -3.98 8.80
C LYS A 62 3.74 -3.37 7.72
N ALA A 63 2.67 -2.72 8.15
CA ALA A 63 1.85 -1.91 7.28
C ALA A 63 1.51 -0.57 7.93
N VAL A 64 1.60 0.51 7.15
CA VAL A 64 1.25 1.87 7.59
C VAL A 64 0.58 2.63 6.46
N LEU A 65 -0.33 3.53 6.80
CA LEU A 65 -0.77 4.59 5.89
C LEU A 65 -0.08 5.90 6.32
N VAL A 66 0.64 6.52 5.39
CA VAL A 66 1.28 7.82 5.59
C VAL A 66 0.52 8.88 4.83
N VAL A 67 -0.02 9.88 5.52
CA VAL A 67 -0.67 11.03 4.91
C VAL A 67 0.30 12.18 4.85
N ARG A 68 0.59 12.65 3.63
CA ARG A 68 1.48 13.78 3.38
C ARG A 68 1.13 14.43 2.05
N ASP A 69 1.29 15.76 1.98
CA ASP A 69 1.19 16.53 0.73
C ASP A 69 -0.13 16.25 -0.04
N ASP A 70 -1.23 16.14 0.71
CA ASP A 70 -2.58 15.84 0.23
C ASP A 70 -2.75 14.50 -0.49
N THR A 71 -1.91 13.53 -0.12
CA THR A 71 -2.02 12.14 -0.56
C THR A 71 -1.88 11.18 0.61
N GLY A 72 -2.46 9.99 0.46
CA GLY A 72 -2.23 8.87 1.36
C GLY A 72 -1.33 7.84 0.66
N ILE A 73 -0.30 7.39 1.35
CA ILE A 73 0.64 6.39 0.85
C ILE A 73 0.51 5.17 1.75
N LEU A 74 -0.13 4.11 1.24
CA LEU A 74 -0.16 2.81 1.89
C LEU A 74 1.20 2.15 1.66
N VAL A 75 1.93 1.86 2.74
CA VAL A 75 3.21 1.17 2.71
C VAL A 75 3.04 -0.19 3.39
N ILE A 76 3.34 -1.26 2.67
CA ILE A 76 3.34 -2.63 3.17
C ILE A 76 4.74 -3.20 2.98
N LYS A 77 5.32 -3.77 4.04
CA LYS A 77 6.64 -4.42 4.02
C LYS A 77 6.51 -5.90 4.38
N MET A 78 7.23 -6.74 3.64
CA MET A 78 7.27 -8.19 3.83
C MET A 78 8.72 -8.68 3.93
N GLU A 79 9.00 -9.45 4.99
CA GLU A 79 10.25 -10.15 5.33
C GLU A 79 11.54 -9.57 4.75
N ASN A 80 11.80 -8.27 4.91
CA ASN A 80 12.97 -7.53 4.39
C ASN A 80 13.27 -7.66 2.89
N VAL A 81 12.37 -8.21 2.08
CA VAL A 81 12.58 -8.44 0.64
C VAL A 81 11.64 -7.61 -0.22
N VAL A 82 10.42 -7.35 0.24
CA VAL A 82 9.41 -6.67 -0.58
C VAL A 82 8.83 -5.45 0.15
N GLU A 83 8.79 -4.33 -0.55
CA GLU A 83 8.11 -3.11 -0.12
C GLU A 83 7.13 -2.65 -1.19
N ILE A 84 5.84 -2.57 -0.83
CA ILE A 84 4.76 -2.11 -1.69
C ILE A 84 4.33 -0.73 -1.22
N ARG A 85 4.27 0.23 -2.14
CA ARG A 85 3.76 1.58 -1.91
C ARG A 85 2.63 1.87 -2.88
N VAL A 86 1.47 2.23 -2.34
CA VAL A 86 0.32 2.66 -3.15
C VAL A 86 -0.06 4.06 -2.74
N THR A 87 0.00 5.01 -3.68
CA THR A 87 -0.40 6.40 -3.45
C THR A 87 -1.84 6.60 -3.90
N VAL A 88 -2.68 7.16 -3.04
CA VAL A 88 -4.10 7.45 -3.29
C VAL A 88 -4.43 8.91 -3.00
N ARG A 89 -5.40 9.46 -3.74
CA ARG A 89 -5.91 10.82 -3.50
C ARG A 89 -6.99 10.85 -2.43
N ASP A 90 -7.90 9.88 -2.43
CA ASP A 90 -9.05 9.87 -1.52
C ASP A 90 -8.71 9.22 -0.17
N TYR A 91 -7.57 9.63 0.42
CA TYR A 91 -7.06 9.05 1.68
C TYR A 91 -7.97 9.34 2.87
N SER A 92 -8.67 10.47 2.87
CA SER A 92 -9.63 10.84 3.92
C SER A 92 -10.78 9.84 3.98
N ARG A 93 -11.38 9.49 2.82
CA ARG A 93 -12.44 8.49 2.74
C ARG A 93 -11.96 7.11 3.20
N LEU A 94 -10.73 6.75 2.83
CA LEU A 94 -10.11 5.49 3.27
C LEU A 94 -9.95 5.45 4.80
N ILE A 95 -9.46 6.54 5.41
CA ILE A 95 -9.32 6.64 6.88
C ILE A 95 -10.67 6.49 7.58
N GLU A 96 -11.71 7.15 7.07
CA GLU A 96 -13.06 7.10 7.64
C GLU A 96 -13.69 5.71 7.50
N GLU A 97 -13.71 5.14 6.30
CA GLU A 97 -14.33 3.83 6.03
C GLU A 97 -13.67 2.69 6.80
N PHE A 98 -12.35 2.74 6.97
CA PHE A 98 -11.60 1.73 7.73
C PHE A 98 -11.44 2.09 9.20
N ALA A 99 -11.95 3.22 9.68
CA ALA A 99 -11.77 3.70 11.06
C ALA A 99 -10.31 3.60 11.51
N LEU A 100 -9.40 4.23 10.76
CA LEU A 100 -7.97 4.21 11.04
C LEU A 100 -7.63 5.15 12.19
N ASN A 101 -6.90 4.62 13.18
CA ASN A 101 -6.43 5.40 14.32
C ASN A 101 -4.99 5.85 14.09
N GLN A 102 -4.67 7.10 14.45
CA GLN A 102 -3.29 7.53 14.52
C GLN A 102 -2.57 6.75 15.63
N GLY A 103 -1.37 6.26 15.29
CA GLY A 103 -0.50 5.53 16.22
C GLY A 103 0.36 6.46 17.06
#